data_AF-A0A965D042-F1
#
_entry.id   AF-A0A965D042-F1
#
_cell.length_a   1.000
_cell.length_b   1.000
_cell.length_c   1.000
_cell.angle_alpha   90.00
_cell.angle_beta   90.00
_cell.angle_gamma   90.00
#
_symmetry.space_group_name_H-M   'P 1'
#
loop_
_entity.id
_entity.type
_entity.pdbx_description
1 polymer ?
#
loop_
_entity_poly.entity_id
_entity_poly.type
_entity_poly.pdbx_seq_one_letter_code
_entity_poly.pdbx_strand_id
1 'polypeptide(L)'
;AVIVGVNTVLHDDPQLTVRRCAGASPVRVVIDPERRLDGTQRVFTDGAAPTLLLVAADCARKGATPGKAEILEVARSGTGLDPHEIRRALAQRGLRRLLIEGGGITVSRFLAAGALDRLQITVAPMLLGSGRPGIVLPEITDLRHGLRPRTRRFELGDDIMIECDFHG
;
A
#
# COMPACT_ATOMS: atom_id res chain seq x y z
N ALA A 1 7.58 7.10 -3.11
CA ALA A 1 6.12 7.28 -2.99
C ALA A 1 5.62 6.47 -1.81
N VAL A 2 4.50 6.88 -1.23
CA VAL A 2 3.79 6.14 -0.19
C VAL A 2 2.43 5.70 -0.74
N ILE A 3 2.11 4.42 -0.57
CA ILE A 3 0.94 3.78 -1.15
C ILE A 3 0.02 3.34 -0.02
N VAL A 4 -1.27 3.65 -0.14
CA VAL A 4 -2.34 3.15 0.74
C VAL A 4 -3.51 2.62 -0.07
N GLY A 5 -4.28 1.70 0.52
CA GLY A 5 -5.57 1.27 -0.05
C GLY A 5 -6.71 2.23 0.30
N VAL A 6 -7.77 2.22 -0.51
CA VAL A 6 -8.98 3.04 -0.30
C VAL A 6 -9.58 2.92 1.10
N ASN A 7 -9.59 1.71 1.69
CA ASN A 7 -10.15 1.52 3.03
C ASN A 7 -9.35 2.28 4.11
N THR A 8 -8.03 2.37 3.98
CA THR A 8 -7.20 3.19 4.89
C THR A 8 -7.57 4.66 4.76
N VAL A 9 -7.77 5.15 3.54
CA VAL A 9 -8.18 6.55 3.31
C VAL A 9 -9.57 6.82 3.90
N LEU A 10 -10.53 5.91 3.71
CA LEU A 10 -11.89 6.05 4.21
C LEU A 10 -12.00 6.00 5.74
N HIS A 11 -11.16 5.20 6.40
CA HIS A 11 -11.24 5.01 7.85
C HIS A 11 -10.37 5.97 8.63
N ASP A 12 -9.19 6.33 8.11
CA ASP A 12 -8.17 7.05 8.86
C ASP A 12 -7.94 8.48 8.37
N ASP A 13 -8.45 8.84 7.18
CA ASP A 13 -8.25 10.13 6.50
C ASP A 13 -6.81 10.70 6.67
N PRO A 14 -5.77 9.92 6.26
CA PRO A 14 -4.40 10.24 6.59
C PRO A 14 -3.85 11.40 5.74
N GLN A 15 -2.80 12.06 6.23
CA GLN A 15 -2.07 13.07 5.42
C GLN A 15 -0.98 12.45 4.55
N LEU A 16 -0.36 11.36 5.03
CA LEU A 16 0.77 10.65 4.39
C LEU A 16 2.00 11.57 4.15
N THR A 17 2.34 12.40 5.14
CA THR A 17 3.42 13.40 5.10
C THR A 17 4.55 13.09 6.07
N VAL A 18 5.77 13.53 5.73
CA VAL A 18 6.93 13.49 6.63
C VAL A 18 6.79 14.61 7.67
N ARG A 19 6.78 14.25 8.96
CA ARG A 19 6.49 15.18 10.08
C ARG A 19 7.49 15.13 11.24
N ARG A 20 8.27 14.06 11.35
CA ARG A 20 9.15 13.80 12.52
C ARG A 20 10.64 13.92 12.19
N CYS A 21 10.97 14.25 10.94
CA CYS A 21 12.33 14.52 10.49
C CYS A 21 12.30 15.50 9.32
N ALA A 22 13.46 16.08 8.99
CA ALA A 22 13.59 16.91 7.81
C ALA A 22 13.52 16.07 6.52
N GLY A 23 12.85 16.58 5.49
CA GLY A 23 12.75 15.93 4.19
C GLY A 23 11.49 16.31 3.44
N ALA A 24 11.49 16.03 2.13
CA ALA A 24 10.30 16.20 1.30
C ALA A 24 9.27 15.10 1.58
N SER A 25 7.98 15.46 1.60
CA SER A 25 6.92 14.48 1.63
C SER A 25 6.91 13.66 0.32
N PRO A 26 6.73 12.33 0.40
CA PRO A 26 6.67 11.49 -0.78
C PRO A 26 5.39 11.77 -1.59
N VAL A 27 5.42 11.47 -2.89
CA VAL A 27 4.18 11.34 -3.68
C VAL A 27 3.26 10.34 -3.00
N ARG A 28 2.01 10.74 -2.80
CA ARG A 28 0.95 9.93 -2.20
C ARG A 28 0.25 9.15 -3.29
N VAL A 29 0.00 7.88 -3.05
CA VAL A 29 -0.60 6.98 -4.02
C VAL A 29 -1.74 6.25 -3.34
N VAL A 30 -2.95 6.43 -3.86
CA VAL A 30 -4.16 5.80 -3.31
C VAL A 30 -4.65 4.75 -4.30
N ILE A 31 -4.79 3.50 -3.84
CA ILE A 31 -5.38 2.42 -4.63
C ILE A 31 -6.88 2.36 -4.37
N ASP A 32 -7.67 2.73 -5.37
CA ASP A 32 -9.14 2.72 -5.33
C ASP A 32 -9.70 2.16 -6.66
N PRO A 33 -9.68 0.83 -6.84
CA PRO A 33 -10.03 0.20 -8.11
C PRO A 33 -11.43 0.61 -8.61
N GLU A 34 -12.38 0.75 -7.69
CA GLU A 34 -13.79 1.03 -7.96
C GLU A 34 -14.16 2.52 -7.91
N ARG A 35 -13.18 3.41 -7.70
CA ARG A 35 -13.37 4.87 -7.58
C ARG A 35 -14.46 5.23 -6.54
N ARG A 36 -14.32 4.71 -5.32
CA ARG A 36 -15.21 4.95 -4.18
C ARG A 36 -14.99 6.31 -3.52
N LEU A 37 -13.79 6.89 -3.63
CA LEU A 37 -13.46 8.15 -3.00
C LEU A 37 -14.07 9.33 -3.75
N ASP A 38 -14.64 10.27 -3.00
CA ASP A 38 -15.31 11.47 -3.53
C ASP A 38 -14.37 12.68 -3.67
N GLY A 39 -13.13 12.59 -3.15
CA GLY A 39 -12.13 13.66 -3.25
C GLY A 39 -12.14 14.65 -2.09
N THR A 40 -12.92 14.43 -1.05
CA THR A 40 -12.99 15.30 0.13
C THR A 40 -11.88 15.03 1.15
N GLN A 41 -11.24 13.86 1.07
CA GLN A 41 -10.23 13.38 2.01
C GLN A 41 -8.96 14.22 1.95
N ARG A 42 -8.21 14.30 3.06
CA ARG A 42 -7.04 15.18 3.22
C ARG A 42 -5.97 14.93 2.16
N VAL A 43 -5.75 13.68 1.79
CA VAL A 43 -4.85 13.30 0.68
C VAL A 43 -5.16 14.00 -0.65
N PHE A 44 -6.37 14.52 -0.85
CA PHE A 44 -6.80 15.20 -2.07
C PHE A 44 -6.91 16.72 -1.93
N THR A 45 -7.05 17.24 -0.71
CA THR A 45 -7.44 18.63 -0.45
C THR A 45 -6.33 19.48 0.17
N ASP A 46 -5.46 18.89 1.00
CA ASP A 46 -4.50 19.65 1.82
C ASP A 46 -3.34 20.31 1.04
N GLY A 47 -3.09 19.86 -0.19
CA GLY A 47 -1.97 20.33 -1.01
C GLY A 47 -0.58 20.02 -0.45
N ALA A 48 -0.45 19.13 0.54
CA ALA A 48 0.81 18.88 1.25
C ALA A 48 1.82 18.05 0.45
N ALA A 49 1.35 17.26 -0.50
CA ALA A 49 2.18 16.49 -1.44
C ALA A 49 1.38 16.16 -2.72
N PRO A 50 2.04 15.88 -3.85
CA PRO A 50 1.37 15.36 -5.04
C PRO A 50 0.64 14.05 -4.73
N THR A 51 -0.55 13.86 -5.31
CA THR A 51 -1.38 12.68 -5.08
C THR A 51 -1.76 12.03 -6.40
N LEU A 52 -1.52 10.73 -6.49
CA LEU A 52 -1.99 9.86 -7.56
C LEU A 52 -3.13 8.98 -7.03
N LEU A 53 -4.24 8.92 -7.77
CA LEU A 53 -5.32 7.98 -7.55
C LEU A 53 -5.25 6.90 -8.62
N LEU A 54 -4.91 5.68 -8.19
CA LEU A 54 -4.90 4.49 -9.05
C LEU A 54 -6.32 3.92 -9.12
N VAL A 55 -6.88 3.87 -10.32
CA VAL A 55 -8.22 3.31 -10.58
C VAL A 55 -8.11 2.19 -11.61
N ALA A 56 -9.09 1.29 -11.61
CA ALA A 56 -9.16 0.30 -12.67
C ALA A 56 -9.53 1.00 -13.99
N ALA A 57 -8.89 0.61 -15.09
CA ALA A 57 -9.09 1.24 -16.40
C ALA A 57 -10.57 1.24 -16.85
N ASP A 58 -11.33 0.22 -16.47
CA ASP A 58 -12.78 0.09 -16.72
C ASP A 58 -13.66 0.93 -15.78
N CYS A 59 -13.10 1.44 -14.69
CA CYS A 59 -13.78 2.34 -13.74
C CYS A 59 -13.35 3.80 -13.87
N ALA A 60 -12.47 4.11 -14.83
CA ALA A 60 -12.05 5.47 -15.12
C ALA A 60 -13.20 6.27 -15.73
N ARG A 61 -13.99 6.94 -14.89
CA ARG A 61 -15.00 7.91 -15.35
C ARG A 61 -14.30 9.11 -16.00
N LYS A 62 -14.67 9.44 -17.24
CA LYS A 62 -14.33 10.73 -17.86
C LYS A 62 -15.04 11.84 -17.06
N GLY A 63 -14.31 12.75 -16.43
CA GLY A 63 -14.86 13.80 -15.58
C GLY A 63 -13.94 14.25 -14.45
N ALA A 64 -14.49 14.96 -13.46
CA ALA A 64 -13.75 15.64 -12.39
C ALA A 64 -12.80 14.70 -11.62
N THR A 65 -11.56 15.16 -11.45
CA THR A 65 -10.56 14.55 -10.58
C THR A 65 -10.94 14.75 -9.11
N PRO A 66 -10.77 13.72 -8.25
CA PRO A 66 -10.98 13.88 -6.81
C PRO A 66 -10.00 14.91 -6.23
N GLY A 67 -10.50 16.12 -5.95
CA GLY A 67 -9.68 17.23 -5.50
C GLY A 67 -8.51 17.52 -6.47
N LYS A 68 -7.29 17.54 -5.93
CA LYS A 68 -6.04 17.80 -6.69
C LYS A 68 -5.34 16.53 -7.19
N ALA A 69 -5.98 15.36 -7.11
CA ALA A 69 -5.33 14.11 -7.54
C ALA A 69 -5.24 14.00 -9.06
N GLU A 70 -4.11 13.47 -9.52
CA GLU A 70 -4.02 12.93 -10.88
C GLU A 70 -4.52 11.48 -10.87
N ILE A 71 -5.32 11.11 -11.86
CA ILE A 71 -5.82 9.74 -12.02
C ILE A 71 -4.85 8.95 -12.88
N LEU A 72 -4.48 7.76 -12.42
CA LEU A 72 -3.70 6.79 -13.17
C LEU A 72 -4.49 5.50 -13.33
N GLU A 73 -4.78 5.14 -14.57
CA GLU A 73 -5.46 3.89 -14.90
C GLU A 73 -4.49 2.71 -14.83
N VAL A 74 -4.92 1.62 -14.20
CA VAL A 74 -4.14 0.39 -14.08
C VAL A 74 -5.01 -0.81 -14.38
N ALA A 75 -4.42 -1.83 -14.99
CA ALA A 75 -5.10 -3.09 -15.27
C ALA A 75 -5.50 -3.82 -13.98
N ARG A 76 -6.61 -4.58 -14.06
CA ARG A 76 -7.07 -5.43 -12.97
C ARG A 76 -6.30 -6.74 -12.91
N SER A 77 -6.25 -7.29 -11.70
CA SER A 77 -5.95 -8.68 -11.41
C SER A 77 -6.97 -9.18 -10.37
N GLY A 78 -7.94 -9.98 -10.82
CA GLY A 78 -9.10 -10.37 -10.01
C GLY A 78 -9.92 -9.14 -9.56
N THR A 79 -10.21 -9.05 -8.26
CA THR A 79 -11.04 -7.99 -7.66
C THR A 79 -10.32 -6.66 -7.38
N GLY A 80 -9.06 -6.51 -7.77
CA GLY A 80 -8.31 -5.28 -7.54
C GLY A 80 -7.32 -5.01 -8.67
N LEU A 81 -6.44 -4.03 -8.46
CA LEU A 81 -5.40 -3.69 -9.44
C LEU A 81 -4.26 -4.71 -9.40
N ASP A 82 -3.58 -4.89 -10.53
CA ASP A 82 -2.39 -5.74 -10.65
C ASP A 82 -1.17 -5.06 -9.99
N PRO A 83 -0.55 -5.66 -8.95
CA PRO A 83 0.61 -5.08 -8.28
C PRO A 83 1.83 -4.82 -9.19
N HIS A 84 2.07 -5.66 -10.19
CA HIS A 84 3.19 -5.48 -11.12
C HIS A 84 2.94 -4.30 -12.05
N GLU A 85 1.70 -4.13 -12.50
CA GLU A 85 1.30 -2.98 -13.32
C GLU A 85 1.35 -1.66 -12.54
N ILE A 86 0.97 -1.68 -11.25
CA ILE A 86 1.16 -0.53 -10.36
C ILE A 86 2.66 -0.17 -10.29
N ARG A 87 3.54 -1.14 -10.02
CA ARG A 87 5.00 -0.89 -9.96
C ARG A 87 5.52 -0.32 -11.27
N ARG A 88 5.11 -0.90 -12.40
CA ARG A 88 5.52 -0.47 -13.75
C ARG A 88 5.12 0.97 -14.03
N ALA A 89 3.84 1.32 -13.81
CA ALA A 89 3.31 2.65 -14.07
C ALA A 89 3.93 3.72 -13.16
N LEU A 90 4.15 3.40 -11.88
CA LEU A 90 4.83 4.31 -10.95
C LEU A 90 6.32 4.47 -11.29
N ALA A 91 7.01 3.41 -11.69
CA ALA A 91 8.43 3.47 -12.08
C ALA A 91 8.65 4.32 -13.34
N GLN A 92 7.73 4.27 -14.32
CA GLN A 92 7.75 5.13 -15.51
C GLN A 92 7.64 6.62 -15.16
N ARG A 93 7.04 6.95 -14.01
CA ARG A 93 6.98 8.31 -13.44
C ARG A 93 8.15 8.64 -12.52
N GLY A 94 9.20 7.82 -12.52
CA GLY A 94 10.38 7.99 -11.66
C GLY A 94 10.18 7.55 -10.20
N LEU A 95 9.02 7.00 -9.84
CA LEU A 95 8.71 6.55 -8.47
C LEU A 95 9.17 5.11 -8.28
N ARG A 96 10.47 4.92 -8.04
CA ARG A 96 11.11 3.59 -7.93
C ARG A 96 11.17 3.01 -6.51
N ARG A 97 11.03 3.86 -5.50
CA ARG A 97 10.97 3.46 -4.08
C ARG A 97 9.55 3.67 -3.57
N LEU A 98 8.90 2.56 -3.23
CA LEU A 98 7.50 2.50 -2.83
C LEU A 98 7.43 1.99 -1.40
N LEU A 99 6.86 2.80 -0.51
CA LEU A 99 6.46 2.36 0.82
C LEU A 99 4.98 2.03 0.75
N ILE A 100 4.60 0.78 1.00
CA ILE A 100 3.19 0.38 1.07
C ILE A 100 2.83 0.33 2.55
N GLU A 101 1.94 1.23 2.95
CA GLU A 101 1.40 1.28 4.31
C GLU A 101 -0.13 1.18 4.25
N GLY A 102 -0.75 0.78 5.34
CA GLY A 102 -2.21 0.75 5.44
C GLY A 102 -2.89 -0.46 4.78
N GLY A 103 -3.75 -1.11 5.58
CA GLY A 103 -4.67 -2.16 5.17
C GLY A 103 -4.00 -3.49 4.82
N GLY A 104 -4.24 -4.52 5.62
CA GLY A 104 -3.70 -5.86 5.38
C GLY A 104 -3.98 -6.41 3.97
N ILE A 105 -5.09 -6.01 3.34
CA ILE A 105 -5.45 -6.38 1.97
C ILE A 105 -4.40 -5.90 0.95
N THR A 106 -3.96 -4.64 1.01
CA THR A 106 -3.04 -4.07 0.02
C THR A 106 -1.70 -4.78 0.08
N VAL A 107 -1.11 -4.88 1.28
CA VAL A 107 0.17 -5.57 1.51
C VAL A 107 0.07 -7.04 1.10
N SER A 108 -1.03 -7.71 1.46
CA SER A 108 -1.27 -9.11 1.09
C SER A 108 -1.32 -9.34 -0.42
N ARG A 109 -1.96 -8.44 -1.18
CA ARG A 109 -2.02 -8.54 -2.64
C ARG A 109 -0.64 -8.41 -3.28
N PHE A 110 0.16 -7.45 -2.82
CA PHE A 110 1.53 -7.30 -3.31
C PHE A 110 2.40 -8.52 -2.94
N LEU A 111 2.24 -9.06 -1.73
CA LEU A 111 2.96 -10.25 -1.29
C LEU A 111 2.56 -11.48 -2.12
N ALA A 112 1.26 -11.73 -2.30
CA ALA A 112 0.73 -12.85 -3.09
C ALA A 112 1.15 -12.79 -4.56
N ALA A 113 1.32 -11.58 -5.11
CA ALA A 113 1.81 -11.38 -6.47
C ALA A 113 3.33 -11.50 -6.62
N GLY A 114 4.09 -11.69 -5.53
CA GLY A 114 5.56 -11.62 -5.58
C GLY A 114 6.09 -10.24 -5.95
N ALA A 115 5.34 -9.18 -5.62
CA ALA A 115 5.64 -7.80 -6.00
C ALA A 115 6.24 -6.97 -4.84
N LEU A 116 6.66 -7.63 -3.75
CA LEU A 116 7.38 -7.00 -2.64
C LEU A 116 8.86 -7.35 -2.68
N ASP A 117 9.69 -6.34 -2.51
CA ASP A 117 11.13 -6.52 -2.35
C ASP A 117 11.46 -6.84 -0.88
N ARG A 118 10.82 -6.12 0.06
CA ARG A 118 10.95 -6.31 1.51
C ARG A 118 9.59 -6.18 2.19
N LEU A 119 9.42 -6.89 3.30
CA LEU A 119 8.26 -6.79 4.18
C LEU A 119 8.74 -6.56 5.61
N GLN A 120 8.22 -5.52 6.27
CA GLN A 120 8.50 -5.22 7.66
C GLN A 120 7.26 -5.54 8.49
N ILE A 121 7.39 -6.46 9.44
CA ILE A 121 6.33 -6.93 10.33
C ILE A 121 6.69 -6.48 11.75
N THR A 122 5.90 -5.57 12.31
CA THR A 122 6.07 -5.15 13.71
C THR A 122 5.07 -5.89 14.59
N VAL A 123 5.57 -6.50 15.65
CA VAL A 123 4.78 -7.21 16.67
C VAL A 123 4.89 -6.44 17.98
N ALA A 124 3.74 -5.95 18.45
CA ALA A 124 3.62 -5.31 19.75
C ALA A 124 3.16 -6.31 20.82
N PRO A 125 3.54 -6.15 22.09
CA PRO A 125 3.12 -7.03 23.20
C PRO A 125 1.67 -6.73 23.63
N MET A 126 0.72 -6.90 22.70
CA MET A 126 -0.69 -6.55 22.88
C MET A 126 -1.62 -7.70 22.51
N LEU A 127 -2.63 -7.94 23.34
CA LEU A 127 -3.69 -8.92 23.09
C LEU A 127 -4.95 -8.22 22.58
N LEU A 128 -5.22 -8.33 21.28
CA LEU A 128 -6.31 -7.61 20.58
C LEU A 128 -7.63 -8.40 20.47
N GLY A 129 -7.74 -9.56 21.12
CA GLY A 129 -8.90 -10.45 20.97
C GLY A 129 -8.99 -11.01 19.54
N SER A 130 -10.16 -10.96 18.92
CA SER A 130 -10.40 -11.52 17.58
C SER A 130 -9.68 -10.76 16.46
N GLY A 131 -9.38 -9.47 16.66
CA GLY A 131 -8.58 -8.64 15.76
C GLY A 131 -8.98 -8.71 14.27
N ARG A 132 -8.08 -8.22 13.41
CA ARG A 132 -8.10 -8.49 11.97
C ARG A 132 -6.72 -9.00 11.57
N PRO A 133 -6.60 -10.04 10.72
CA PRO A 133 -5.30 -10.49 10.24
C PRO A 133 -4.54 -9.38 9.52
N GLY A 134 -3.26 -9.21 9.84
CA GLY A 134 -2.39 -8.23 9.18
C GLY A 134 -2.01 -8.64 7.75
N ILE A 135 -1.86 -9.95 7.50
CA ILE A 135 -1.54 -10.52 6.19
C ILE A 135 -2.44 -11.73 5.95
N VAL A 136 -3.00 -11.84 4.74
CA VAL A 136 -3.85 -12.95 4.30
C VAL A 136 -3.36 -13.42 2.93
N LEU A 137 -2.86 -14.65 2.85
CA LEU A 137 -2.44 -15.28 1.61
C LEU A 137 -3.38 -16.44 1.25
N PRO A 138 -3.39 -16.89 -0.02
CA PRO A 138 -4.04 -18.14 -0.38
C PRO A 138 -3.56 -19.31 0.48
N GLU A 139 -4.45 -20.27 0.70
CA GLU A 139 -4.11 -21.50 1.41
C GLU A 139 -3.00 -22.28 0.69
N ILE A 140 -2.09 -22.88 1.47
CA ILE A 140 -1.12 -23.85 0.98
C ILE A 140 -1.47 -25.24 1.51
N THR A 141 -1.46 -26.24 0.64
CA THR A 141 -1.69 -27.65 1.02
C THR A 141 -0.40 -28.40 1.33
N ASP A 142 0.76 -27.76 1.10
CA ASP A 142 2.08 -28.32 1.29
C ASP A 142 3.04 -27.24 1.81
N LEU A 143 3.74 -27.55 2.91
CA LEU A 143 4.69 -26.64 3.57
C LEU A 143 5.86 -26.21 2.68
N ARG A 144 6.16 -26.96 1.62
CA ARG A 144 7.19 -26.61 0.63
C ARG A 144 6.83 -25.34 -0.16
N HIS A 145 5.55 -25.00 -0.25
CA HIS A 145 5.08 -23.76 -0.87
C HIS A 145 5.09 -22.57 0.09
N GLY A 146 5.43 -22.77 1.37
CA GLY A 146 5.55 -21.70 2.34
C GLY A 146 6.72 -20.78 2.03
N LEU A 147 6.49 -19.46 2.06
CA LEU A 147 7.55 -18.47 1.86
C LEU A 147 8.58 -18.52 3.01
N ARG A 148 9.87 -18.62 2.65
CA ARG A 148 11.01 -18.65 3.59
C ARG A 148 12.05 -17.57 3.26
N PRO A 149 11.70 -16.28 3.36
CA PRO A 149 12.62 -15.18 3.07
C PRO A 149 13.79 -15.14 4.06
N ARG A 150 14.88 -14.46 3.68
CA ARG A 150 15.93 -14.09 4.65
C ARG A 150 15.34 -13.08 5.64
N THR A 151 15.74 -13.16 6.92
CA THR A 151 15.17 -12.27 7.93
C THR A 151 16.22 -11.52 8.74
N ARG A 152 15.86 -10.30 9.14
CA ARG A 152 16.56 -9.49 10.15
C ARG A 152 15.57 -9.07 11.24
N ARG A 153 16.07 -8.87 12.45
CA ARG A 153 15.26 -8.50 13.61
C ARG A 153 15.77 -7.22 14.22
N PHE A 154 14.86 -6.38 14.67
CA PHE A 154 15.13 -5.10 15.29
C PHE A 154 14.24 -4.94 16.52
N GLU A 155 14.82 -4.51 17.63
CA GLU A 155 14.08 -4.12 18.84
C GLU A 155 13.70 -2.65 18.72
N LEU A 156 12.41 -2.35 18.93
CA LEU A 156 11.83 -1.00 18.81
C LEU A 156 11.12 -0.65 20.13
N GLY A 157 11.90 -0.50 21.21
CA GLY A 157 11.34 -0.43 22.56
C GLY A 157 10.79 -1.80 22.97
N ASP A 158 9.51 -1.85 23.34
CA ASP A 158 8.83 -3.11 23.69
C ASP A 158 8.35 -3.91 22.45
N ASP A 159 8.38 -3.29 21.27
CA ASP A 159 7.99 -3.91 20.00
C ASP A 159 9.17 -4.63 19.34
N ILE A 160 8.89 -5.68 18.56
CA ILE A 160 9.87 -6.36 17.71
C ILE A 160 9.47 -6.18 16.26
N MET A 161 10.39 -5.67 15.43
CA MET A 161 10.24 -5.65 13.99
C MET A 161 11.06 -6.77 13.34
N ILE A 162 10.37 -7.62 12.59
CA ILE A 162 10.96 -8.63 11.73
C ILE A 162 10.91 -8.10 10.30
N GLU A 163 12.07 -7.98 9.68
CA GLU A 163 12.17 -7.69 8.27
C GLU A 163 12.42 -8.97 7.49
N CYS A 164 11.59 -9.20 6.49
CA CYS A 164 11.70 -10.26 5.50
C CYS A 164 12.23 -9.68 4.19
N ASP A 165 13.34 -10.22 3.70
CA ASP A 165 13.93 -9.90 2.40
C ASP A 165 13.60 -11.01 1.39
N PHE A 166 12.92 -10.63 0.32
CA PHE A 166 12.52 -11.54 -0.76
C PHE A 166 13.52 -11.54 -1.92
N HIS A 167 14.53 -10.67 -1.90
CA HIS A 167 15.66 -10.74 -2.81
C HIS A 167 16.75 -11.65 -2.23
N GLY A 168 17.05 -12.71 -2.98
CA GLY A 168 18.12 -13.66 -2.70
C GLY A 168 19.09 -13.70 -3.85
#